data_AF-R0CH94-F1
#
_entry.id   AF-R0CH94-F1
#
_cell.length_a   1.000
_cell.length_b   1.000
_cell.length_c   1.000
_cell.angle_alpha   90.00
_cell.angle_beta   90.00
_cell.angle_gamma   90.00
#
_symmetry.space_group_name_H-M   'P 1'
#
loop_
_entity.id
_entity.type
_entity.pdbx_description
1 polymer ?
#
loop_
_entity_poly.entity_id
_entity_poly.type
_entity_poly.pdbx_seq_one_letter_code
_entity_poly.pdbx_strand_id
1 'polypeptide(L)'
;MNHQALSSFIWSVADLLRGDYKQSEYGRVILPFTVLRRLDCVLESTKAAVLADFEAKTKAGINPEPFLLRRVGNAKFYNTSPLDLVKLLGDQDHIRQNLYAYIQAFSPAARDIFERFDFYTQIERLAKANLLYLVTEKFANIDLHPAAVDNARMGLVFEELIRRFAEISNETAGEHFTPREVIRLMVNLIFIEDDDVLAPGNAVVRTIYDPTAGTGGMLSVAGE
;
A
#
# COMPACT_ATOMS: atom_id res chain seq x y z
N MET A 1 15.54 -10.35 -5.26
CA MET A 1 15.59 -9.13 -6.09
C MET A 1 15.94 -7.96 -5.18
N ASN A 2 16.87 -7.07 -5.54
CA ASN A 2 17.14 -5.87 -4.72
C ASN A 2 15.96 -4.88 -4.84
N HIS A 3 15.71 -4.03 -3.83
CA HIS A 3 14.57 -3.10 -3.79
C HIS A 3 14.56 -2.13 -4.98
N GLN A 4 15.72 -1.69 -5.46
CA GLN A 4 15.86 -0.86 -6.68
C GLN A 4 15.40 -1.58 -7.96
N ALA A 5 15.62 -2.89 -8.05
CA ALA A 5 15.18 -3.67 -9.21
C ALA A 5 13.66 -3.88 -9.17
N LEU A 6 13.09 -4.10 -7.97
CA LEU A 6 11.66 -4.22 -7.79
C LEU A 6 10.93 -2.88 -8.04
N SER A 7 11.48 -1.76 -7.57
CA SER A 7 10.91 -0.44 -7.85
C SER A 7 11.00 -0.08 -9.33
N SER A 8 12.11 -0.38 -10.01
CA SER A 8 12.21 -0.24 -11.46
C SER A 8 11.22 -1.13 -12.22
N PHE A 9 10.99 -2.35 -11.75
CA PHE A 9 10.00 -3.24 -12.34
C PHE A 9 8.58 -2.71 -12.17
N ILE A 10 8.20 -2.25 -10.97
CA ILE A 10 6.90 -1.61 -10.73
C ILE A 10 6.77 -0.35 -11.60
N TRP A 11 7.84 0.46 -11.70
CA TRP A 11 7.84 1.66 -12.52
C TRP A 11 7.75 1.35 -14.02
N SER A 12 8.15 0.17 -14.49
CA SER A 12 7.99 -0.23 -15.90
C SER A 12 6.52 -0.28 -16.35
N VAL A 13 5.57 -0.35 -15.41
CA VAL A 13 4.14 -0.21 -15.73
C VAL A 13 3.83 1.18 -16.31
N ALA A 14 4.63 2.20 -15.98
CA ALA A 14 4.53 3.55 -16.55
C ALA A 14 4.61 3.56 -18.08
N ASP A 15 5.31 2.59 -18.69
CA ASP A 15 5.42 2.50 -20.15
C ASP A 15 4.05 2.26 -20.82
N LEU A 16 3.11 1.59 -20.14
CA LEU A 16 1.74 1.42 -20.62
C LEU A 16 0.93 2.72 -20.59
N LEU A 17 1.32 3.67 -19.74
CA LEU A 17 0.61 4.94 -19.56
C LEU A 17 1.12 6.03 -20.52
N ARG A 18 2.19 5.75 -21.28
CA ARG A 18 2.80 6.69 -22.21
C ARG A 18 1.82 6.98 -23.37
N GLY A 19 1.44 8.25 -23.49
CA GLY A 19 0.50 8.74 -24.52
C GLY A 19 -0.78 9.27 -23.87
N ASP A 20 -1.44 8.46 -23.04
CA ASP A 20 -2.70 8.81 -22.36
C ASP A 20 -2.50 9.61 -21.07
N TYR A 21 -1.31 9.51 -20.46
CA TYR A 21 -0.94 10.20 -19.24
C TYR A 21 0.34 11.02 -19.42
N LYS A 22 0.39 12.18 -18.76
CA LYS A 22 1.65 12.92 -18.60
C LYS A 22 2.55 12.19 -17.60
N GLN A 23 3.87 12.32 -17.75
CA GLN A 23 4.81 11.66 -16.84
C GLN A 23 4.59 12.06 -15.37
N SER A 24 4.27 13.32 -15.12
CA SER A 24 3.91 13.84 -13.79
C SER A 24 2.60 13.28 -13.22
N GLU A 25 1.83 12.51 -13.99
CA GLU A 25 0.60 11.85 -13.54
C GLU A 25 0.80 10.35 -13.27
N TYR A 26 1.94 9.75 -13.66
CA TYR A 26 2.14 8.30 -13.56
C TYR A 26 2.04 7.79 -12.12
N GLY A 27 2.56 8.54 -11.14
CA GLY A 27 2.46 8.17 -9.72
C GLY A 27 1.02 8.07 -9.22
N ARG A 28 0.08 8.83 -9.80
CA ARG A 28 -1.36 8.76 -9.44
C ARG A 28 -1.97 7.41 -9.78
N VAL A 29 -1.38 6.67 -10.73
CA VAL A 29 -1.79 5.31 -11.08
C VAL A 29 -0.92 4.29 -10.34
N ILE A 30 0.40 4.44 -10.42
CA ILE A 30 1.35 3.43 -9.94
C ILE A 30 1.27 3.24 -8.41
N LEU A 31 1.15 4.33 -7.65
CA LEU A 31 1.12 4.27 -6.19
C LEU A 31 -0.11 3.52 -5.65
N PRO A 32 -1.37 3.87 -6.01
CA PRO A 32 -2.53 3.16 -5.48
C PRO A 32 -2.60 1.70 -5.94
N PHE A 33 -2.16 1.37 -7.16
CA PHE A 33 -2.09 -0.04 -7.59
C PHE A 33 -1.03 -0.84 -6.82
N THR A 34 0.11 -0.22 -6.49
CA THR A 34 1.14 -0.86 -5.66
C THR A 34 0.59 -1.16 -4.25
N VAL A 35 -0.12 -0.19 -3.65
CA VAL A 35 -0.79 -0.37 -2.36
C VAL A 35 -1.84 -1.47 -2.47
N LEU A 36 -2.73 -1.42 -3.46
CA LEU A 36 -3.77 -2.43 -3.68
C LEU A 36 -3.18 -3.83 -3.76
N ARG A 37 -2.10 -4.01 -4.54
CA ARG A 37 -1.44 -5.32 -4.65
C ARG A 37 -0.82 -5.77 -3.34
N ARG A 38 -0.20 -4.87 -2.56
CA ARG A 38 0.34 -5.22 -1.24
C ARG A 38 -0.77 -5.64 -0.27
N LEU A 39 -1.88 -4.91 -0.21
CA LEU A 39 -3.02 -5.26 0.64
C LEU A 39 -3.62 -6.62 0.25
N ASP A 40 -3.77 -6.87 -1.06
CA ASP A 40 -4.24 -8.14 -1.62
C ASP A 40 -3.36 -9.33 -1.18
N CYS A 41 -2.03 -9.20 -1.30
CA CYS A 41 -1.10 -10.26 -0.89
C CYS A 41 -1.10 -10.49 0.63
N VAL A 42 -1.18 -9.42 1.44
CA VAL A 42 -1.22 -9.55 2.91
C VAL A 42 -2.45 -10.33 3.38
N LEU A 43 -3.58 -10.17 2.69
CA LEU A 43 -4.84 -10.83 3.05
C LEU A 43 -4.97 -12.25 2.49
N GLU A 44 -4.15 -12.65 1.52
CA GLU A 44 -4.27 -13.91 0.78
C GLU A 44 -4.44 -15.13 1.71
N SER A 45 -3.58 -15.25 2.72
CA SER A 45 -3.60 -16.36 3.69
C SER A 45 -4.83 -16.38 4.61
N THR A 46 -5.46 -15.22 4.85
CA THR A 46 -6.58 -15.08 5.80
C THR A 46 -7.94 -14.98 5.11
N LYS A 47 -7.95 -14.76 3.80
CA LYS A 47 -9.15 -14.45 3.01
C LYS A 47 -10.26 -15.47 3.16
N ALA A 48 -9.95 -16.76 3.04
CA ALA A 48 -10.96 -17.82 3.16
C ALA A 48 -11.65 -17.81 4.54
N ALA A 49 -10.88 -17.58 5.60
CA ALA A 49 -11.41 -17.51 6.96
C ALA A 49 -12.24 -16.23 7.20
N VAL A 50 -11.78 -15.10 6.66
CA VAL A 50 -12.49 -13.81 6.72
C VAL A 50 -13.85 -13.92 6.02
N LEU A 51 -13.90 -14.51 4.82
CA LEU A 51 -15.15 -14.68 4.07
C LEU A 51 -16.14 -15.60 4.80
N ALA A 52 -15.65 -16.72 5.35
CA ALA A 52 -16.49 -17.65 6.11
C ALA A 52 -17.08 -17.00 7.38
N ASP A 53 -16.26 -16.26 8.14
CA ASP A 53 -16.73 -15.53 9.31
C ASP A 53 -17.70 -14.39 8.90
N PHE A 54 -17.40 -13.66 7.83
CA PHE A 54 -18.27 -12.59 7.34
C PHE A 54 -19.66 -13.11 6.99
N GLU A 55 -19.74 -14.22 6.24
CA GLU A 55 -21.01 -14.85 5.87
C GLU A 55 -21.77 -15.35 7.11
N ALA A 56 -21.08 -16.07 8.01
CA ALA A 56 -21.68 -16.64 9.21
C ALA A 56 -22.23 -15.57 10.16
N LYS A 57 -21.48 -14.48 10.39
CA LYS A 57 -21.91 -13.39 11.29
C LYS A 57 -23.01 -12.53 10.68
N THR A 58 -22.94 -12.26 9.38
CA THR A 58 -23.99 -11.52 8.65
C THR A 58 -25.31 -12.29 8.69
N LYS A 59 -25.28 -13.62 8.45
CA LYS A 59 -26.48 -14.47 8.57
C LYS A 59 -27.06 -14.50 9.98
N ALA A 60 -26.21 -14.38 11.01
CA ALA A 60 -26.61 -14.30 12.40
C ALA A 60 -27.09 -12.91 12.85
N GLY A 61 -27.03 -11.88 11.99
CA GLY A 61 -27.37 -10.49 12.34
C GLY A 61 -26.38 -9.84 13.31
N ILE A 62 -25.16 -10.37 13.41
CA ILE A 62 -24.10 -9.88 14.31
C ILE A 62 -23.14 -9.02 13.50
N ASN A 63 -22.63 -7.92 14.08
CA ASN A 63 -21.57 -7.13 13.46
C ASN A 63 -20.32 -8.01 13.20
N PRO A 64 -19.93 -8.25 11.93
CA PRO A 64 -18.81 -9.13 11.61
C PRO A 64 -17.44 -8.49 11.94
N GLU A 65 -17.33 -7.17 11.95
CA GLU A 65 -16.05 -6.45 11.94
C GLU A 65 -15.05 -6.88 13.04
N PRO A 66 -15.43 -7.01 14.33
CA PRO A 66 -14.48 -7.44 15.38
C PRO A 66 -13.90 -8.84 15.13
N PHE A 67 -14.67 -9.72 14.50
CA PHE A 67 -14.23 -11.08 14.16
C PHE A 67 -13.25 -11.04 12.99
N LEU A 68 -13.54 -10.25 11.96
CA LEU A 68 -12.65 -10.09 10.80
C LEU A 68 -11.30 -9.51 11.23
N LEU A 69 -11.31 -8.47 12.06
CA LEU A 69 -10.09 -7.86 12.61
C LEU A 69 -9.25 -8.86 13.43
N ARG A 70 -9.91 -9.75 14.18
CA ARG A 70 -9.22 -10.82 14.91
C ARG A 70 -8.61 -11.86 13.97
N ARG A 71 -9.25 -12.17 12.84
CA ARG A 71 -8.74 -13.14 11.86
C ARG A 71 -7.50 -12.66 11.12
N VAL A 72 -7.48 -11.38 10.74
CA VAL A 72 -6.36 -10.76 10.02
C VAL A 72 -5.18 -10.41 10.94
N GLY A 73 -5.39 -10.44 12.27
CA GLY A 73 -4.35 -10.24 13.27
C GLY A 73 -3.66 -8.88 13.12
N ASN A 74 -2.34 -8.92 12.90
CA ASN A 74 -1.50 -7.72 12.85
C ASN A 74 -1.78 -6.80 11.65
N ALA A 75 -2.45 -7.28 10.60
CA ALA A 75 -2.77 -6.45 9.44
C ALA A 75 -3.75 -5.32 9.81
N LYS A 76 -4.67 -5.53 10.77
CA LYS A 76 -5.67 -4.54 11.23
C LYS A 76 -6.61 -4.00 10.12
N PHE A 77 -6.65 -4.62 8.95
CA PHE A 77 -7.62 -4.34 7.88
C PHE A 77 -8.10 -5.66 7.26
N TYR A 78 -9.26 -5.64 6.62
CA TYR A 78 -9.87 -6.83 6.00
C TYR A 78 -10.50 -6.46 4.65
N ASN A 79 -10.82 -7.47 3.85
CA ASN A 79 -11.62 -7.35 2.63
C ASN A 79 -12.69 -8.46 2.64
N THR A 80 -13.94 -8.10 2.33
CA THR A 80 -15.09 -9.03 2.34
C THR A 80 -15.53 -9.47 0.94
N SER A 81 -14.81 -9.08 -0.11
CA SER A 81 -15.09 -9.49 -1.48
C SER A 81 -14.63 -10.93 -1.73
N PRO A 82 -15.42 -11.74 -2.47
CA PRO A 82 -14.97 -13.05 -2.94
C PRO A 82 -13.85 -12.93 -4.00
N LEU A 83 -13.69 -11.75 -4.61
CA LEU A 83 -12.71 -11.44 -5.65
C LEU A 83 -11.36 -11.06 -5.04
N ASP A 84 -10.25 -11.42 -5.69
CA ASP A 84 -8.88 -10.89 -5.48
C ASP A 84 -8.40 -10.30 -6.79
N LEU A 85 -7.26 -9.62 -6.76
CA LEU A 85 -6.67 -9.01 -7.95
C LEU A 85 -6.46 -10.02 -9.09
N VAL A 86 -6.18 -11.29 -8.78
CA VAL A 86 -6.01 -12.36 -9.78
C VAL A 86 -7.35 -12.79 -10.37
N LYS A 87 -8.36 -13.08 -9.54
CA LYS A 87 -9.72 -13.44 -10.00
C LYS A 87 -10.41 -12.33 -10.77
N LEU A 88 -10.10 -11.08 -10.47
CA LEU A 88 -10.61 -9.93 -11.22
C LEU A 88 -10.25 -9.99 -12.70
N LEU A 89 -9.11 -10.59 -13.06
CA LEU A 89 -8.67 -10.75 -14.45
C LEU A 89 -9.48 -11.78 -15.24
N GLY A 90 -10.29 -12.61 -14.57
CA GLY A 90 -11.12 -13.63 -15.21
C GLY A 90 -12.33 -13.07 -15.98
N ASP A 91 -12.70 -11.81 -15.73
CA ASP A 91 -13.82 -11.13 -16.38
C ASP A 91 -13.37 -9.74 -16.87
N GLN A 92 -12.69 -9.74 -18.02
CA GLN A 92 -12.11 -8.56 -18.62
C GLN A 92 -13.17 -7.49 -18.97
N ASP A 93 -14.34 -7.91 -19.45
CA ASP A 93 -15.40 -6.99 -19.89
C ASP A 93 -15.99 -6.18 -18.73
N HIS A 94 -15.96 -6.73 -17.51
CA HIS A 94 -16.48 -6.06 -16.31
C HIS A 94 -15.39 -5.68 -15.30
N ILE A 95 -14.11 -5.63 -15.72
CA ILE A 95 -12.98 -5.35 -14.83
C ILE A 95 -13.18 -4.07 -14.01
N ARG A 96 -13.79 -3.03 -14.61
CA ARG A 96 -14.09 -1.76 -13.95
C ARG A 96 -15.08 -1.93 -12.79
N GLN A 97 -16.22 -2.56 -13.05
CA GLN A 97 -17.25 -2.81 -12.03
C GLN A 97 -16.71 -3.73 -10.93
N ASN A 98 -15.98 -4.77 -11.33
CA ASN A 98 -15.42 -5.75 -10.41
C ASN A 98 -14.35 -5.13 -9.51
N LEU A 99 -13.49 -4.24 -10.05
CA LEU A 99 -12.48 -3.52 -9.28
C LEU A 99 -13.13 -2.53 -8.29
N TYR A 100 -14.22 -1.85 -8.66
CA TYR A 100 -14.98 -1.03 -7.71
C TYR A 100 -15.59 -1.84 -6.57
N ALA A 101 -16.26 -2.94 -6.90
CA ALA A 101 -16.81 -3.82 -5.87
C ALA A 101 -15.70 -4.35 -4.94
N TYR A 102 -14.53 -4.68 -5.49
CA TYR A 102 -13.38 -5.13 -4.71
C TYR A 102 -12.85 -4.06 -3.76
N ILE A 103 -12.68 -2.81 -4.23
CA ILE A 103 -12.19 -1.70 -3.40
C ILE A 103 -13.21 -1.34 -2.32
N GLN A 104 -14.50 -1.31 -2.66
CA GLN A 104 -15.57 -0.99 -1.71
C GLN A 104 -15.75 -2.02 -0.60
N ALA A 105 -15.26 -3.25 -0.80
CA ALA A 105 -15.32 -4.32 0.19
C ALA A 105 -14.17 -4.30 1.21
N PHE A 106 -13.20 -3.39 1.08
CA PHE A 106 -12.18 -3.18 2.12
C PHE A 106 -12.78 -2.53 3.38
N SER A 107 -12.09 -2.71 4.51
CA SER A 107 -12.41 -2.00 5.75
C SER A 107 -12.38 -0.47 5.54
N PRO A 108 -13.15 0.32 6.32
CA PRO A 108 -13.22 1.78 6.14
C PRO A 108 -11.86 2.48 6.11
N ALA A 109 -10.92 2.08 6.99
CA ALA A 109 -9.58 2.64 7.02
C ALA A 109 -8.77 2.36 5.73
N ALA A 110 -8.89 1.17 5.16
CA ALA A 110 -8.24 0.84 3.90
C ALA A 110 -8.90 1.54 2.70
N ARG A 111 -10.22 1.78 2.75
CA ARG A 111 -10.93 2.56 1.72
C ARG A 111 -10.53 4.03 1.70
N ASP A 112 -10.37 4.66 2.87
CA ASP A 112 -9.92 6.06 2.99
C ASP A 112 -8.59 6.29 2.24
N ILE A 113 -7.68 5.30 2.26
CA ILE A 113 -6.42 5.38 1.52
C ILE A 113 -6.68 5.55 0.02
N PHE A 114 -7.57 4.75 -0.56
CA PHE A 114 -7.89 4.83 -2.00
C PHE A 114 -8.67 6.09 -2.38
N GLU A 115 -9.49 6.61 -1.47
CA GLU A 115 -10.16 7.90 -1.64
C GLU A 115 -9.14 9.05 -1.69
N ARG A 116 -8.14 9.06 -0.79
CA ARG A 116 -7.05 10.05 -0.80
C ARG A 116 -6.15 9.99 -2.04
N PHE A 117 -6.09 8.84 -2.70
CA PHE A 117 -5.41 8.69 -3.98
C PHE A 117 -6.26 9.08 -5.20
N ASP A 118 -7.53 9.49 -5.00
CA ASP A 118 -8.51 9.69 -6.07
C ASP A 118 -8.62 8.46 -7.00
N PHE A 119 -8.52 7.26 -6.43
CA PHE A 119 -8.27 6.05 -7.23
C PHE A 119 -9.43 5.72 -8.19
N TYR A 120 -10.67 5.98 -7.78
CA TYR A 120 -11.86 5.81 -8.63
C TYR A 120 -11.78 6.64 -9.92
N THR A 121 -11.28 7.87 -9.84
CA THR A 121 -11.07 8.74 -11.00
C THR A 121 -10.03 8.13 -11.96
N GLN A 122 -8.97 7.53 -11.41
CA GLN A 122 -7.95 6.87 -12.22
C GLN A 122 -8.48 5.62 -12.89
N ILE A 123 -9.33 4.84 -12.21
CA ILE A 123 -9.98 3.66 -12.78
C ILE A 123 -10.85 4.05 -13.97
N GLU A 124 -11.68 5.10 -13.87
CA GLU A 124 -12.47 5.58 -15.02
C GLU A 124 -11.60 6.04 -16.19
N ARG A 125 -10.51 6.77 -15.92
CA ARG A 125 -9.62 7.26 -16.97
C ARG A 125 -8.89 6.11 -17.67
N LEU A 126 -8.39 5.13 -16.92
CA LEU A 126 -7.77 3.92 -17.46
C LEU A 126 -8.75 3.08 -18.28
N ALA A 127 -10.00 2.96 -17.82
CA ALA A 127 -11.04 2.22 -18.53
C ALA A 127 -11.34 2.88 -19.88
N LYS A 128 -11.50 4.21 -19.91
CA LYS A 128 -11.71 4.98 -21.15
C LYS A 128 -10.56 4.86 -22.14
N ALA A 129 -9.33 4.71 -21.65
CA ALA A 129 -8.14 4.50 -22.46
C ALA A 129 -7.91 3.02 -22.86
N ASN A 130 -8.78 2.09 -22.46
CA ASN A 130 -8.59 0.63 -22.62
C ASN A 130 -7.29 0.09 -21.98
N LEU A 131 -6.75 0.78 -20.97
CA LEU A 131 -5.52 0.41 -20.27
C LEU A 131 -5.78 -0.32 -18.94
N LEU A 132 -7.00 -0.23 -18.41
CA LEU A 132 -7.31 -0.73 -17.06
C LEU A 132 -6.97 -2.20 -16.86
N TYR A 133 -7.35 -3.07 -17.82
CA TYR A 133 -7.04 -4.49 -17.74
C TYR A 133 -5.53 -4.74 -17.76
N LEU A 134 -4.80 -4.13 -18.71
CA LEU A 134 -3.35 -4.31 -18.88
C LEU A 134 -2.56 -3.87 -17.64
N VAL A 135 -2.94 -2.73 -17.04
CA VAL A 135 -2.33 -2.23 -15.82
C VAL A 135 -2.63 -3.17 -14.66
N THR A 136 -3.89 -3.58 -14.49
CA THR A 136 -4.29 -4.50 -13.41
C THR A 136 -3.57 -5.85 -13.53
N GLU A 137 -3.47 -6.40 -14.74
CA GLU A 137 -2.76 -7.64 -15.03
C GLU A 137 -1.28 -7.54 -14.67
N LYS A 138 -0.59 -6.46 -15.06
CA LYS A 138 0.81 -6.27 -14.67
C LYS A 138 0.99 -6.27 -13.16
N PHE A 139 0.12 -5.57 -12.41
CA PHE A 139 0.21 -5.51 -10.96
C PHE A 139 -0.16 -6.82 -10.26
N ALA A 140 -1.13 -7.57 -10.77
CA ALA A 140 -1.51 -8.89 -10.24
C ALA A 140 -0.36 -9.90 -10.31
N ASN A 141 0.50 -9.79 -11.32
CA ASN A 141 1.66 -10.66 -11.50
C ASN A 141 2.86 -10.29 -10.62
N ILE A 142 2.82 -9.18 -9.89
CA ILE A 142 3.91 -8.79 -8.98
C ILE A 142 3.72 -9.49 -7.64
N ASP A 143 4.70 -10.29 -7.22
CA ASP A 143 4.69 -10.88 -5.88
C ASP A 143 5.16 -9.83 -4.85
N LEU A 144 4.19 -9.25 -4.15
CA LEU A 144 4.40 -8.36 -3.01
C LEU A 144 3.95 -9.02 -1.72
N HIS A 145 3.99 -10.35 -1.62
CA HIS A 145 3.65 -11.05 -0.38
C HIS A 145 4.69 -10.79 0.71
N PRO A 146 4.32 -10.64 2.00
CA PRO A 146 5.26 -10.43 3.11
C PRO A 146 6.40 -11.46 3.20
N ALA A 147 6.19 -12.67 2.67
CA ALA A 147 7.21 -13.73 2.60
C ALA A 147 8.27 -13.49 1.51
N ALA A 148 7.91 -12.85 0.40
CA ALA A 148 8.82 -12.52 -0.69
C ALA A 148 9.47 -11.14 -0.49
N VAL A 149 8.66 -10.18 -0.04
CA VAL A 149 9.05 -8.80 0.26
C VAL A 149 8.61 -8.47 1.68
N ASP A 150 9.57 -8.48 2.61
CA ASP A 150 9.32 -8.09 4.00
C ASP A 150 8.86 -6.61 4.11
N ASN A 151 8.35 -6.22 5.28
CA ASN A 151 7.79 -4.89 5.49
C ASN A 151 8.84 -3.76 5.31
N ALA A 152 10.07 -3.98 5.76
CA ALA A 152 11.14 -2.98 5.63
C ALA A 152 11.50 -2.75 4.15
N ARG A 153 11.67 -3.83 3.37
CA ARG A 153 11.89 -3.76 1.93
C ARG A 153 10.71 -3.13 1.19
N MET A 154 9.47 -3.44 1.60
CA MET A 154 8.29 -2.83 0.99
C MET A 154 8.25 -1.31 1.25
N GLY A 155 8.62 -0.87 2.46
CA GLY A 155 8.79 0.55 2.78
C GLY A 155 9.80 1.23 1.85
N LEU A 156 10.99 0.65 1.69
CA LEU A 156 12.03 1.17 0.78
C LEU A 156 11.57 1.23 -0.68
N VAL A 157 10.82 0.22 -1.15
CA VAL A 157 10.25 0.22 -2.50
C VAL A 157 9.25 1.36 -2.66
N PHE A 158 8.37 1.57 -1.68
CA PHE A 158 7.37 2.63 -1.74
C PHE A 158 7.98 4.02 -1.65
N GLU A 159 8.97 4.22 -0.77
CA GLU A 159 9.76 5.46 -0.67
C GLU A 159 10.44 5.78 -2.01
N GLU A 160 11.06 4.79 -2.65
CA GLU A 160 11.70 4.95 -3.95
C GLU A 160 10.70 5.31 -5.08
N LEU A 161 9.48 4.75 -5.05
CA LEU A 161 8.42 5.12 -5.99
C LEU A 161 7.95 6.57 -5.78
N ILE A 162 7.80 7.00 -4.52
CA ILE A 162 7.47 8.41 -4.19
C ILE A 162 8.58 9.34 -4.65
N ARG A 163 9.85 8.99 -4.39
CA ARG A 163 11.02 9.78 -4.81
C ARG A 163 11.03 9.98 -6.33
N ARG A 164 10.88 8.90 -7.11
CA ARG A 164 10.81 8.99 -8.59
C ARG A 164 9.66 9.84 -9.07
N PHE A 165 8.51 9.75 -8.40
CA PHE A 165 7.36 10.57 -8.74
C PHE A 165 7.63 12.06 -8.51
N ALA A 166 8.20 12.43 -7.35
CA ALA A 166 8.56 13.81 -7.03
C ALA A 166 9.61 14.38 -7.99
N GLU A 167 10.61 13.59 -8.38
CA GLU A 167 11.63 14.01 -9.36
C GLU A 167 11.04 14.31 -10.74
N ILE A 168 10.00 13.58 -11.14
CA ILE A 168 9.33 13.74 -12.43
C ILE A 168 8.27 14.85 -12.41
N SER A 169 7.61 15.08 -11.27
CA SER A 169 6.60 16.13 -11.15
C SER A 169 7.20 17.54 -11.12
N ASN A 170 8.52 17.67 -10.89
CA ASN A 170 9.23 18.95 -10.74
C ASN A 170 8.60 19.85 -9.66
N GLU A 171 7.82 19.26 -8.76
CA GLU A 171 7.39 19.87 -7.50
C GLU A 171 8.59 19.87 -6.55
N THR A 172 8.68 20.89 -5.69
CA THR A 172 9.81 21.21 -4.79
C THR A 172 10.34 19.96 -4.07
N ALA A 173 11.45 19.40 -4.58
CA ALA A 173 12.04 18.13 -4.11
C ALA A 173 12.39 18.10 -2.61
N GLY A 174 12.47 19.26 -1.94
CA GLY A 174 12.75 19.39 -0.51
C GLY A 174 11.55 19.37 0.43
N GLU A 175 10.31 19.51 -0.07
CA GLU A 175 9.12 19.65 0.80
C GLU A 175 8.46 18.31 1.17
N HIS A 176 8.82 17.21 0.49
CA HIS A 176 8.08 15.94 0.61
C HIS A 176 8.93 14.73 1.05
N PHE A 177 10.26 14.81 1.02
CA PHE A 177 11.12 13.66 1.28
C PHE A 177 12.41 14.03 1.99
N THR A 178 12.67 13.38 3.12
CA THR A 178 13.97 13.42 3.81
C THR A 178 14.72 12.11 3.51
N PRO A 179 15.95 12.14 2.98
CA PRO A 179 16.71 10.93 2.70
C PRO A 179 16.88 10.05 3.94
N ARG A 180 16.81 8.73 3.76
CA ARG A 180 16.83 7.76 4.87
C ARG A 180 18.11 7.83 5.71
N GLU A 181 19.22 8.20 5.10
CA GLU A 181 20.51 8.42 5.80
C GLU A 181 20.43 9.60 6.77
N VAL A 182 19.79 10.69 6.35
CA VAL A 182 19.55 11.87 7.19
C VAL A 182 18.57 11.53 8.31
N ILE A 183 17.48 10.81 8.00
CA ILE A 183 16.53 10.33 9.01
C ILE A 183 17.24 9.47 10.06
N ARG A 184 18.06 8.50 9.66
CA ARG A 184 18.82 7.64 10.58
C ARG A 184 19.75 8.45 11.47
N LEU A 185 20.44 9.43 10.92
CA LEU A 185 21.28 10.32 11.71
C LEU A 185 20.45 11.09 12.74
N MET A 186 19.31 11.66 12.35
CA MET A 186 18.42 12.39 13.26
C MET A 186 17.89 11.49 14.38
N VAL A 187 17.41 10.29 14.05
CA VAL A 187 16.90 9.31 15.01
C VAL A 187 18.01 8.87 15.98
N ASN A 188 19.20 8.56 15.47
CA ASN A 188 20.34 8.19 16.31
C ASN A 188 20.73 9.34 17.26
N LEU A 189 20.74 10.58 16.79
CA LEU A 189 21.03 11.74 17.64
C LEU A 189 19.97 11.96 18.74
N ILE A 190 18.70 11.66 18.45
CA ILE A 190 17.61 11.77 19.44
C ILE A 190 17.76 10.71 20.55
N PHE A 191 18.24 9.52 20.22
CA PHE A 191 18.29 8.38 21.14
C PHE A 191 19.67 8.09 21.76
N ILE A 192 20.72 8.84 21.39
CA ILE A 192 22.12 8.53 21.75
C ILE A 192 22.38 8.45 23.26
N GLU A 193 21.64 9.18 24.09
CA GLU A 193 21.81 9.18 25.57
C GLU A 193 20.83 8.22 26.28
N ASP A 194 19.94 7.54 25.54
CA ASP A 194 18.83 6.75 26.08
C ASP A 194 19.06 5.23 25.99
N ASP A 195 20.28 4.77 25.67
CA ASP A 195 20.62 3.35 25.44
C ASP A 195 20.14 2.41 26.56
N ASP A 196 20.34 2.79 27.82
CA ASP A 196 19.93 1.98 29.00
C ASP A 196 18.41 1.79 29.11
N VAL A 197 17.64 2.73 28.56
CA VAL A 197 16.18 2.77 28.61
C VAL A 197 15.56 2.20 27.35
N LEU A 198 16.32 2.13 26.26
CA LEU A 198 15.94 1.54 24.97
C LEU A 198 16.41 0.08 24.83
N ALA A 199 17.25 -0.39 25.76
CA ALA A 199 17.73 -1.75 25.78
C ALA A 199 16.59 -2.79 25.91
N PRO A 200 16.65 -3.92 25.17
CA PRO A 200 15.70 -5.01 25.31
C PRO A 200 15.62 -5.51 26.76
N GLY A 201 14.43 -5.44 27.36
CA GLY A 201 14.19 -5.82 28.76
C GLY A 201 13.79 -4.67 29.68
N ASN A 202 13.97 -3.42 29.25
CA ASN A 202 13.49 -2.24 29.95
C ASN A 202 12.33 -1.60 29.14
N ALA A 203 11.14 -2.21 29.21
CA ALA A 203 10.01 -1.84 28.36
C ALA A 203 9.35 -0.53 28.83
N VAL A 204 9.97 0.61 28.54
CA VAL A 204 9.34 1.92 28.73
C VAL A 204 8.58 2.28 27.46
N VAL A 205 7.26 2.41 27.57
CA VAL A 205 6.42 2.93 26.47
C VAL A 205 6.78 4.39 26.25
N ARG A 206 7.20 4.75 25.02
CA ARG A 206 7.52 6.13 24.64
C ARG A 206 6.62 6.61 23.51
N THR A 207 6.38 7.91 23.47
CA THR A 207 5.63 8.59 22.41
C THR A 207 6.59 9.42 21.57
N ILE A 208 6.55 9.23 20.26
CA ILE A 208 7.34 10.00 19.30
C ILE A 208 6.39 10.95 18.55
N TYR A 209 6.81 12.20 18.35
CA TYR A 209 6.01 13.21 17.66
C TYR A 209 6.85 13.88 16.56
N ASP A 210 6.31 13.89 15.35
CA ASP A 210 6.83 14.65 14.22
C ASP A 210 5.72 15.59 13.72
N PRO A 211 5.82 16.91 13.96
CA PRO A 211 4.79 17.89 13.58
C PRO A 211 4.65 18.08 12.07
N THR A 212 5.60 17.56 11.28
CA THR A 212 5.70 17.74 9.82
C THR A 212 6.07 16.42 9.14
N ALA A 213 5.45 15.33 9.57
CA ALA A 213 5.90 13.97 9.26
C ALA A 213 6.01 13.61 7.77
N GLY A 214 5.34 14.35 6.86
CA GLY A 214 5.38 14.08 5.43
C GLY A 214 5.00 12.63 5.13
N THR A 215 5.96 11.84 4.58
CA THR A 215 5.80 10.40 4.31
C THR A 215 5.87 9.51 5.55
N GLY A 216 6.15 10.06 6.73
CA GLY A 216 6.30 9.35 7.99
C GLY A 216 7.65 8.67 8.17
N GLY A 217 8.64 8.98 7.34
CA GLY A 217 9.96 8.32 7.35
C GLY A 217 10.67 8.37 8.70
N MET A 218 10.60 9.50 9.41
CA MET A 218 11.20 9.65 10.74
C MET A 218 10.57 8.72 11.78
N LEU A 219 9.24 8.63 11.79
CA LEU A 219 8.49 7.76 12.71
C LEU A 219 8.74 6.27 12.41
N SER A 220 8.89 5.93 11.13
CA SER A 220 9.18 4.56 10.69
C SER A 220 10.56 4.10 11.18
N VAL A 221 11.60 4.89 10.91
CA VAL A 221 12.98 4.56 11.33
C VAL A 221 13.15 4.57 12.84
N ALA A 222 12.43 5.44 13.57
CA ALA A 222 12.48 5.45 15.03
C ALA A 222 11.82 4.22 15.69
N GLY A 223 11.01 3.46 14.95
CA GLY A 223 10.43 2.20 15.42
C GLY A 223 11.19 0.95 14.97
N GLU A 224 12.21 1.09 14.12
CA GLU A 224 13.15 0.01 13.72
C GLU A 224 14.21 -0.22 14.80
#